data_AF-A0A8T4E709-F1
#
_entry.id   AF-A0A8T4E709-F1
#
_cell.length_a   1.000
_cell.length_b   1.000
_cell.length_c   1.000
_cell.angle_alpha   90.00
_cell.angle_beta   90.00
_cell.angle_gamma   90.00
#
_symmetry.space_group_name_H-M   'P 1'
#
loop_
_entity.id
_entity.type
_entity.pdbx_description
1 polymer ?
#
loop_
_entity_poly.entity_id
_entity_poly.type
_entity_poly.pdbx_seq_one_letter_code
_entity_poly.pdbx_strand_id
1 'polypeptide(L)'
;MEEKIEEFEEIEESPSGEQEASSQNRGYSRDGEGSSGSGPRPDFRVMQPDRDKDGNSILKNVGGMWKKTSKNGNEFYVLSIGRLSLLVFKNDKQGGFDE
;
A
#
# COMPACT_ATOMS: atom_id res chain seq x y z
N MET A 1 -37.47 19.00 -55.35
CA MET A 1 -37.42 17.91 -54.37
C MET A 1 -36.11 17.19 -54.62
N GLU A 2 -35.27 17.10 -53.59
CA GLU A 2 -34.05 16.30 -53.40
C GLU A 2 -33.01 17.14 -52.66
N GLU A 3 -33.20 17.17 -51.34
CA GLU A 3 -32.17 17.57 -50.38
C GLU A 3 -31.09 16.49 -50.38
N LYS A 4 -29.85 16.86 -50.70
CA LYS A 4 -28.68 16.02 -50.45
C LYS A 4 -28.37 16.09 -48.97
N ILE A 5 -28.72 15.02 -48.26
CA ILE A 5 -28.32 14.78 -46.88
C ILE A 5 -26.85 14.33 -46.95
N GLU A 6 -25.95 15.16 -46.44
CA GLU A 6 -24.54 14.80 -46.25
C GLU A 6 -24.43 13.79 -45.11
N GLU A 7 -23.66 12.76 -45.41
CA GLU A 7 -23.38 11.55 -44.64
C GLU A 7 -22.60 11.92 -43.37
N PHE A 8 -23.15 11.59 -42.19
CA PHE A 8 -22.44 11.74 -40.92
C PHE A 8 -21.46 10.57 -40.75
N GLU A 9 -20.16 10.88 -40.71
CA GLU A 9 -19.12 9.93 -40.29
C GLU A 9 -19.38 9.46 -38.86
N GLU A 10 -19.53 8.13 -38.72
CA GLU A 10 -19.64 7.41 -37.46
C GLU A 10 -18.30 7.50 -36.72
N ILE A 11 -18.27 8.31 -35.66
CA ILE A 11 -17.13 8.38 -34.74
C ILE A 11 -17.18 7.11 -33.88
N GLU A 12 -16.29 6.16 -34.17
CA GLU A 12 -16.00 5.04 -33.28
C GLU A 12 -15.44 5.58 -31.95
N GLU A 13 -16.33 5.75 -30.98
CA GLU A 13 -16.00 6.01 -29.59
C GLU A 13 -15.32 4.75 -29.02
N SER A 14 -13.99 4.74 -29.08
CA SER A 14 -13.18 3.73 -28.40
C SER A 14 -13.53 3.73 -26.91
N PRO A 15 -13.86 2.59 -26.29
CA PRO A 15 -14.09 2.56 -24.86
C PRO A 15 -12.76 2.87 -24.16
N SER A 16 -12.64 4.11 -23.70
CA SER A 16 -11.63 4.51 -22.74
C SER A 16 -11.85 3.64 -21.51
N GLY A 17 -11.03 2.60 -21.38
CA GLY A 17 -10.98 1.74 -20.22
C GLY A 17 -10.59 2.55 -19.01
N GLU A 18 -11.57 3.17 -18.38
CA GLU A 18 -11.55 3.59 -16.99
C GLU A 18 -11.48 2.32 -16.15
N GLN A 19 -10.29 1.70 -16.11
CA GLN A 19 -9.92 0.99 -14.91
C GLN A 19 -9.67 2.07 -13.87
N GLU A 20 -10.76 2.41 -13.18
CA GLU A 20 -10.73 2.87 -11.81
C GLU A 20 -9.68 2.01 -11.10
N ALA A 21 -8.47 2.55 -11.00
CA ALA A 21 -7.54 2.13 -9.99
C ALA A 21 -8.31 2.42 -8.70
N SER A 22 -8.95 1.38 -8.17
CA SER A 22 -9.60 1.39 -6.90
C SER A 22 -8.52 1.83 -5.93
N SER A 23 -8.46 3.14 -5.72
CA SER A 23 -7.79 3.77 -4.62
C SER A 23 -8.62 3.31 -3.45
N GLN A 24 -8.38 2.07 -3.04
CA GLN A 24 -8.75 1.59 -1.74
C GLN A 24 -7.90 2.42 -0.80
N ASN A 25 -8.42 3.63 -0.55
CA ASN A 25 -8.25 4.41 0.64
C ASN A 25 -8.75 3.52 1.78
N ARG A 26 -7.98 2.47 2.08
CA ARG A 26 -8.20 1.63 3.25
C ARG A 26 -7.80 2.54 4.39
N GLY A 27 -8.81 3.17 4.98
CA GLY A 27 -8.69 3.88 6.24
C GLY A 27 -7.86 3.02 7.17
N TYR A 28 -6.67 3.51 7.50
CA TYR A 28 -5.80 2.87 8.46
C TYR A 28 -6.50 2.98 9.81
N SER A 29 -7.08 1.86 10.25
CA SER A 29 -7.77 1.75 11.52
C SER A 29 -6.84 2.21 12.65
N ARG A 30 -7.24 3.33 13.25
CA ARG A 30 -6.70 3.93 14.46
C ARG A 30 -6.70 2.89 15.57
N ASP A 31 -5.57 2.72 16.23
CA ASP A 31 -5.34 1.73 17.28
C ASP A 31 -6.46 1.71 18.33
N GLY A 32 -6.99 0.52 18.61
CA GLY A 32 -8.01 0.30 19.61
C GLY A 32 -8.34 -1.18 19.72
N GLU A 33 -8.04 -1.74 20.87
CA GLU A 33 -8.45 -3.06 21.34
C GLU A 33 -9.91 -3.37 20.94
N GLY A 34 -10.10 -4.41 20.12
CA GLY A 34 -11.42 -4.97 19.80
C GLY A 34 -12.07 -4.47 18.50
N SER A 35 -12.49 -5.46 17.69
CA SER A 35 -13.53 -5.40 16.64
C SER A 35 -13.09 -5.31 15.15
N SER A 36 -13.29 -6.44 14.47
CA SER A 36 -13.93 -6.61 13.15
C SER A 36 -13.41 -5.86 11.91
N GLY A 37 -12.10 -5.82 11.70
CA GLY A 37 -11.52 -5.55 10.37
C GLY A 37 -10.60 -6.67 9.93
N SER A 38 -11.08 -7.61 9.10
CA SER A 38 -10.24 -8.64 8.47
C SER A 38 -9.40 -8.04 7.34
N GLY A 39 -8.61 -7.01 7.65
CA GLY A 39 -7.58 -6.50 6.77
C GLY A 39 -6.45 -7.54 6.63
N PRO A 40 -5.68 -7.51 5.52
CA PRO A 40 -4.53 -8.38 5.38
C PRO A 40 -3.57 -8.15 6.55
N ARG A 41 -3.24 -9.25 7.23
CA ARG A 41 -2.27 -9.24 8.33
C ARG A 41 -0.90 -8.81 7.79
N PRO A 42 -0.11 -8.07 8.58
CA PRO A 42 1.25 -7.74 8.18
C PRO A 42 2.11 -9.00 8.10
N ASP A 43 3.03 -9.01 7.15
CA ASP A 43 4.07 -10.04 7.02
C ASP A 43 5.05 -9.97 8.21
N PHE A 44 5.38 -8.75 8.65
CA PHE A 44 6.22 -8.52 9.82
C PHE A 44 5.57 -7.51 10.77
N ARG A 45 5.64 -7.78 12.07
CA ARG A 45 5.23 -6.83 13.11
C ARG A 45 6.44 -6.01 13.56
N VAL A 46 6.21 -4.73 13.82
CA VAL A 46 7.23 -3.85 14.40
C VAL A 46 7.00 -3.78 15.90
N MET A 47 7.99 -4.24 16.64
CA MET A 47 7.95 -4.32 18.09
C MET A 47 8.91 -3.29 18.67
N GLN A 48 8.49 -2.57 19.70
CA GLN A 48 9.32 -1.64 20.45
C GLN A 48 9.42 -2.12 21.91
N PRO A 49 10.63 -2.18 22.48
CA PRO A 49 10.79 -2.38 23.92
C PRO A 49 10.13 -1.25 24.70
N ASP A 50 9.40 -1.61 25.74
CA ASP A 50 8.77 -0.69 26.69
C ASP A 50 8.94 -1.26 28.12
N ARG A 51 8.59 -0.48 29.13
CA ARG A 51 8.54 -0.96 30.51
C ARG A 51 7.10 -1.02 31.00
N ASP A 52 6.75 -2.13 31.63
CA ASP A 52 5.49 -2.19 32.38
C ASP A 52 5.57 -1.37 33.69
N LYS A 53 4.46 -1.32 34.43
CA LYS A 53 4.37 -0.57 35.69
C LYS A 53 5.32 -1.10 36.77
N ASP A 54 5.71 -2.36 36.67
CA ASP A 54 6.57 -3.08 37.61
C ASP A 54 8.05 -3.00 37.21
N GLY A 55 8.35 -2.34 36.08
CA GLY A 55 9.70 -2.13 35.56
C GLY A 55 10.23 -3.27 34.69
N ASN A 56 9.42 -4.28 34.36
CA ASN A 56 9.83 -5.38 33.49
C ASN A 56 9.86 -4.91 32.02
N SER A 57 10.79 -5.47 31.25
CA SER A 57 10.87 -5.22 29.81
C SER A 57 9.76 -5.98 29.08
N ILE A 58 8.94 -5.25 28.34
CA ILE A 58 7.88 -5.81 27.48
C ILE A 58 8.09 -5.38 26.03
N LEU A 59 7.55 -6.14 25.09
CA LEU A 59 7.54 -5.77 23.67
C LEU A 59 6.16 -5.28 23.27
N LYS A 60 6.05 -4.01 22.92
CA LYS A 60 4.81 -3.39 22.43
C LYS A 60 4.77 -3.44 20.91
N ASN A 61 3.67 -3.90 20.34
CA ASN A 61 3.43 -3.78 18.90
C ASN A 61 3.13 -2.32 18.57
N VAL A 62 3.95 -1.71 17.70
CA VAL A 62 3.82 -0.29 17.31
C VAL A 62 3.51 -0.13 15.82
N GLY A 63 3.47 -1.22 15.06
CA GLY A 63 3.29 -1.13 13.63
C GLY A 63 3.45 -2.46 12.90
N GLY A 64 3.41 -2.37 11.57
CA GLY A 64 3.51 -3.53 10.71
C GLY A 64 4.20 -3.21 9.41
N MET A 65 4.63 -4.26 8.73
CA MET A 65 5.22 -4.19 7.42
C MET A 65 4.51 -5.19 6.51
N TRP A 66 4.04 -4.69 5.37
CA TRP A 66 3.29 -5.46 4.38
C TRP A 66 4.09 -5.57 3.10
N LYS A 67 4.27 -6.79 2.62
CA LYS A 67 4.89 -7.06 1.33
C LYS A 67 3.97 -6.57 0.21
N LYS A 68 4.56 -5.90 -0.76
CA LYS A 68 3.91 -5.47 -2.00
C LYS A 68 4.81 -5.77 -3.18
N THR A 69 4.19 -5.88 -4.34
CA THR A 69 4.88 -6.04 -5.62
C THR A 69 4.55 -4.84 -6.50
N SER A 70 5.57 -4.20 -7.05
CA SER A 70 5.40 -3.08 -7.98
C SER A 70 4.84 -3.58 -9.32
N LYS A 71 4.38 -2.64 -10.17
CA LYS A 71 3.94 -2.97 -11.54
C LYS A 71 5.03 -3.67 -12.36
N ASN A 72 6.30 -3.40 -12.04
CA ASN A 72 7.44 -3.98 -12.74
C ASN A 72 7.89 -5.33 -12.13
N GLY A 73 7.17 -5.87 -11.15
CA GLY A 73 7.51 -7.13 -10.48
C GLY A 73 8.49 -7.00 -9.31
N ASN A 74 9.06 -5.82 -9.07
CA ASN A 74 9.98 -5.62 -7.95
C ASN A 74 9.24 -5.69 -6.61
N GLU A 75 9.78 -6.49 -5.68
CA GLU A 75 9.26 -6.61 -4.32
C GLU A 75 9.70 -5.42 -3.47
N PHE A 76 8.78 -4.88 -2.68
CA PHE A 76 9.06 -3.89 -1.67
C PHE A 76 8.12 -4.09 -0.48
N TYR A 77 8.40 -3.38 0.61
CA TYR A 77 7.54 -3.40 1.77
C TYR A 77 7.01 -2.02 2.07
N VAL A 78 5.79 -1.96 2.60
CA VAL A 78 5.24 -0.75 3.20
C VAL A 78 5.30 -0.93 4.71
N LEU A 79 6.16 -0.14 5.37
CA LEU A 79 6.24 -0.06 6.82
C LEU A 79 5.28 1.03 7.30
N SER A 80 4.40 0.72 8.25
CA SER A 80 3.57 1.72 8.93
C SER A 80 3.72 1.65 10.43
N ILE A 81 3.96 2.80 11.07
CA ILE A 81 4.11 2.98 12.52
C ILE A 81 3.27 4.21 12.89
N GLY A 82 2.13 4.01 13.55
CA GLY A 82 1.16 5.07 13.81
C GLY A 82 0.74 5.81 12.52
N ARG A 83 1.12 7.08 12.40
CA ARG A 83 0.83 7.93 11.21
C ARG A 83 1.97 7.98 10.19
N LEU A 84 3.11 7.37 10.49
CA LEU A 84 4.25 7.33 9.59
C LEU A 84 4.13 6.12 8.66
N SER A 85 4.26 6.34 7.36
CA SER A 85 4.33 5.28 6.35
C SER A 85 5.58 5.45 5.51
N LEU A 86 6.37 4.38 5.38
CA LEU A 86 7.64 4.36 4.66
C LEU A 86 7.65 3.23 3.62
N LEU A 87 8.28 3.49 2.48
CA LEU A 87 8.65 2.45 1.53
C LEU A 87 9.99 1.86 1.95
N VAL A 88 10.04 0.54 2.04
CA VAL A 88 11.21 -0.21 2.48
C VAL A 88 11.64 -1.14 1.34
N PHE A 89 12.90 -1.03 0.96
CA PHE A 89 13.52 -1.86 -0.05
C PHE A 89 14.55 -2.77 0.61
N LYS A 90 14.76 -3.95 0.02
CA LYS A 90 15.79 -4.87 0.51
C LYS A 90 17.16 -4.20 0.37
N ASN A 91 17.96 -4.28 1.44
CA ASN A 91 19.35 -3.87 1.37
C ASN A 91 20.19 -4.98 0.73
N ASP A 92 20.21 -5.00 -0.60
CA ASP A 92 21.11 -5.83 -1.37
C ASP A 92 22.48 -5.16 -1.39
N LYS A 93 23.27 -5.38 -0.35
CA LYS A 93 24.67 -4.91 -0.29
C LYS A 93 25.48 -5.52 -1.44
N GLN A 94 25.42 -4.89 -2.61
CA GLN A 94 26.35 -5.04 -3.73
C GLN A 94 27.21 -3.79 -3.92
N GLY A 95 27.05 -2.78 -3.06
CA GLY A 95 27.96 -1.64 -2.93
C GLY A 95 28.73 -1.73 -1.63
N GLY A 96 29.62 -2.72 -1.51
CA GLY A 96 30.78 -2.52 -0.65
C GLY A 96 31.57 -1.38 -1.29
N PHE A 97 31.73 -0.27 -0.58
CA PHE A 97 32.84 0.61 -0.90
C PHE A 97 34.08 -0.19 -0.48
N ASP A 98 34.72 -0.85 -1.44
CA ASP A 98 36.07 -1.35 -1.26
C ASP A 98 36.93 -0.13 -0.90
N GLU A 99 37.40 -0.07 0.35
CA GLU A 99 38.41 0.88 0.82
C GLU A 99 39.79 0.55 0.27
#